data_AF-A0A2S7X432-F1
#
_entry.id   AF-A0A2S7X432-F1
#
_cell.length_a   1.000
_cell.length_b   1.000
_cell.length_c   1.000
_cell.angle_alpha   90.00
_cell.angle_beta   90.00
_cell.angle_gamma   90.00
#
_symmetry.space_group_name_H-M   'P 1'
#
loop_
_entity.id
_entity.type
_entity.pdbx_description
1 polymer ?
#
loop_
_entity_poly.entity_id
_entity_poly.type
_entity_poly.pdbx_seq_one_letter_code
_entity_poly.pdbx_strand_id
1 'polypeptide(L)' 'MKEQLRLISQATPTGKHAVVIMDQASWHQSYLADEFENLTIIHIPPYSPELNPIEQV' A
#
# COMPACT_ATOMS: atom_id res chain seq x y z
N MET A 1 -2.32 9.99 3.23
CA MET A 1 -1.79 8.89 2.40
C MET A 1 -0.26 8.89 2.34
N LYS A 2 0.39 9.88 1.70
CA LYS A 2 1.86 9.94 1.59
C LYS A 2 2.61 9.81 2.93
N GLU A 3 2.13 10.51 3.97
CA GLU A 3 2.72 10.41 5.31
C GLU A 3 2.61 9.00 5.92
N GLN A 4 1.52 8.27 5.65
CA GLN A 4 1.35 6.91 6.11
C GLN A 4 2.35 5.97 5.40
N LEU A 5 2.56 6.14 4.10
CA LEU A 5 3.59 5.39 3.37
C LEU A 5 5.00 5.68 3.89
N ARG A 6 5.29 6.94 4.23
CA ARG A 6 6.57 7.33 4.84
C ARG A 6 6.80 6.60 6.16
N LEU A 7 5.79 6.53 7.01
CA LEU A 7 5.87 5.81 8.29
C LEU A 7 6.08 4.30 8.08
N ILE A 8 5.40 3.69 7.11
CA ILE A 8 5.59 2.27 6.77
C ILE A 8 7.01 2.02 6.25
N SER A 9 7.49 2.85 5.32
CA SER A 9 8.85 2.75 4.77
C SER A 9 9.91 2.86 5.88
N GLN A 10 9.75 3.78 6.84
CA GLN A 10 10.66 3.93 7.98
C GLN A 10 10.58 2.78 8.99
N ALA A 11 9.40 2.19 9.18
CA ALA A 11 9.20 1.06 10.06
C ALA A 11 9.67 -0.28 9.43
N THR A 12 9.90 -0.31 8.12
CA THR A 12 10.32 -1.51 7.40
C THR A 12 11.78 -1.85 7.74
N PRO A 13 12.07 -3.05 8.27
CA PRO A 13 13.43 -3.44 8.64
C PRO A 13 14.40 -3.42 7.45
N THR A 14 15.66 -3.11 7.71
CA THR A 14 16.72 -3.16 6.69
C THR A 14 16.77 -4.53 6.00
N GLY A 15 16.84 -4.52 4.66
CA GLY A 15 16.84 -5.74 3.84
C GLY A 15 15.46 -6.37 3.63
N LYS A 16 14.38 -5.68 4.04
CA LYS A 16 12.99 -6.06 3.75
C LYS A 16 12.33 -5.03 2.84
N HIS A 17 11.28 -5.47 2.16
CA HIS A 17 10.45 -4.66 1.27
C HIS A 17 9.01 -4.70 1.73
N ALA A 18 8.37 -3.54 1.88
CA ALA A 18 6.97 -3.43 2.25
C ALA A 18 6.07 -3.51 1.01
N VAL A 19 5.02 -4.31 1.10
CA VAL A 19 3.95 -4.35 0.10
C VAL A 19 2.66 -3.87 0.77
N VAL A 20 2.04 -2.86 0.18
CA VAL A 20 0.78 -2.29 0.68
C VAL A 20 -0.33 -2.63 -0.30
N ILE A 21 -1.32 -3.39 0.17
CA ILE A 21 -2.50 -3.74 -0.62
C ILE A 21 -3.54 -2.62 -0.46
N MET A 22 -4.08 -2.12 -1.57
CA MET A 22 -5.07 -1.03 -1.58
C MET A 22 -6.22 -1.32 -2.54
N ASP A 23 -7.41 -0.87 -2.18
CA ASP A 23 -8.52 -0.72 -3.13
C ASP A 23 -8.29 0.50 -4.05
N GLN A 24 -9.16 0.68 -5.05
CA GLN A 24 -9.00 1.71 -6.07
C GLN A 24 -9.72 3.02 -5.75
N ALA A 25 -9.71 3.44 -4.47
CA ALA A 25 -10.17 4.77 -4.09
C ALA A 25 -9.34 5.85 -4.80
N SER A 26 -9.94 7.00 -5.11
CA SER A 26 -9.29 8.05 -5.92
C SER A 26 -8.01 8.61 -5.31
N TRP A 27 -7.79 8.44 -4.01
CA TRP A 27 -6.58 8.86 -3.29
C TRP A 27 -5.54 7.73 -3.08
N HIS A 28 -5.81 6.50 -3.55
CA HIS A 28 -4.89 5.37 -3.53
C HIS A 28 -4.13 5.26 -4.86
N GLN A 29 -3.26 6.21 -5.14
CA GLN A 29 -2.53 6.25 -6.41
C GLN A 29 -1.18 5.53 -6.32
N SER A 30 -0.83 4.74 -7.33
CA SER A 30 0.41 3.94 -7.34
C SER A 30 1.67 4.81 -7.28
N TYR A 31 1.66 5.97 -7.93
CA TYR A 31 2.82 6.89 -7.98
C TYR A 31 3.26 7.40 -6.59
N LEU A 32 2.41 7.27 -5.58
CA LEU A 32 2.74 7.66 -4.21
C LEU A 32 3.83 6.76 -3.60
N ALA A 33 4.05 5.57 -4.17
CA ALA A 33 5.13 4.66 -3.79
C ALA A 33 6.47 4.96 -4.50
N ASP A 34 6.47 5.70 -5.62
CA ASP A 34 7.66 5.89 -6.47
C ASP A 34 8.82 6.61 -5.76
N GLU A 35 8.52 7.33 -4.68
CA GLU A 35 9.51 8.03 -3.86
C GLU A 35 10.23 7.12 -2.84
N PHE A 36 9.84 5.84 -2.74
CA PHE A 36 10.37 4.90 -1.75
C PHE A 36 11.03 3.69 -2.43
N GLU A 37 12.29 3.43 -2.13
CA GLU A 37 13.01 2.27 -2.69
C GLU A 37 12.57 0.92 -2.09
N ASN A 38 11.96 0.94 -0.90
CA ASN A 38 11.63 -0.24 -0.11
C ASN A 38 10.12 -0.49 0.06
N LEU A 39 9.28 0.15 -0.76
CA LEU A 39 7.82 0.07 -0.66
C LEU A 39 7.17 -0.05 -2.04
N THR A 40 6.16 -0.91 -2.17
CA THR A 40 5.33 -1.02 -3.38
C THR A 40 3.86 -1.09 -3.01
N ILE A 41 3.01 -0.44 -3.81
CA ILE A 41 1.55 -0.56 -3.72
C ILE A 41 1.08 -1.59 -4.74
N ILE A 42 0.18 -2.48 -4.31
CA ILE A 42 -0.55 -3.40 -5.19
C ILE A 42 -2.05 -3.10 -5.04
N HIS A 43 -2.69 -2.83 -6.17
CA HIS A 43 -4.14 -2.65 -6.22
C HIS A 43 -4.85 -3.98 -6.39
N ILE A 44 -5.90 -4.17 -5.60
CA ILE A 44 -6.88 -5.24 -5.88
C ILE A 44 -7.80 -4.83 -7.05
N PRO A 45 -8.40 -5.81 -7.77
CA PRO A 45 -9.40 -5.54 -8.80
C PRO A 45 -10.55 -4.65 -8.29
N PRO A 46 -11.16 -3.82 -9.17
CA PRO A 46 -12.29 -2.99 -8.75
C PRO A 46 -13.46 -3.87 -8.30
N TYR A 47 -14.16 -3.44 -7.26
CA TYR A 47 -15.33 -4.14 -6.69
C TYR A 47 -15.04 -5.55 -6.14
N SER A 48 -13.81 -5.81 -5.70
CA SER A 48 -13.41 -7.06 -5.03
C SER A 48 -13.16 -6.92 -3.53
N PRO A 49 -14.17 -6.55 -2.71
CA PRO A 49 -13.99 -6.39 -1.26
C PRO A 49 -13.53 -7.69 -0.56
N GLU A 50 -13.84 -8.86 -1.12
CA GLU A 50 -13.39 -10.16 -0.64
C GLU A 50 -11.87 -10.33 -0.63
N LEU A 51 -11.16 -9.52 -1.42
CA LEU A 51 -9.70 -9.51 -1.49
C LEU A 51 -9.06 -8.49 -0.56
N ASN A 52 -9.85 -7.65 0.12
CA ASN A 52 -9.37 -6.69 1.10
C ASN A 52 -9.52 -7.30 2.52
N PRO A 53 -8.42 -7.69 3.19
CA PRO A 53 -8.49 -8.39 4.47
C PRO A 53 -9.22 -7.62 5.58
N ILE A 54 -9.27 -6.28 5.50
CA ILE A 54 -9.97 -5.46 6.49
C ILE A 54 -11.50 -5.54 6.36
N GLU A 55 -12.02 -6.05 5.25
CA GLU A 55 -13.47 -6.26 5.06
C GLU A 55 -13.92 -7.59 5.69
N GLN A 56 -13.01 -8.39 6.24
CA GLN A 56 -13.27 -9.70 6.84
C GLN A 56 -13.05 -9.73 8.36
N VAL A 57 -12.81 -8.57 9.01
CA VAL A 57 -12.73 -8.44 10.48
C VAL A 57 -14.07 -8.20 11.14
#